data_AF-A0A401X368-F1
#
_entry.id   AF-A0A401X368-F1
#
_cell.length_a   1.000
_cell.length_b   1.000
_cell.length_c   1.000
_cell.angle_alpha   90.00
_cell.angle_beta   90.00
_cell.angle_gamma   90.00
#
_symmetry.space_group_name_H-M   'P 1'
#
loop_
_entity.id
_entity.type
_entity.pdbx_description
1 polymer ?
#
loop_
_entity_poly.entity_id
_entity_poly.type
_entity_poly.pdbx_seq_one_letter_code
_entity_poly.pdbx_strand_id
1 'polypeptide(L)'
;MAIDLQTARSAIEVATHLKQQFATRAAHHDRTGIFAQENIDDLRQAGLLSLRISTPERLPPFTLGVLQDIIGQIAQGDASTALIMVNHYMVRAAITHHEFGSDEISRWIEDEQHDQLLNILLAEPGLRYTSRGGSAHNPLERTHRDALCGRMHAPHAELLCRIAGQQALSEIHNHFLLLEKP
;
A
#
# COMPACT_ATOMS: atom_id res chain seq x y z
N MET A 1 15.35 -9.36 15.47
CA MET A 1 15.30 -8.07 16.18
C MET A 1 14.70 -7.09 15.19
N ALA A 2 13.40 -6.76 15.34
CA ALA A 2 12.76 -5.80 14.47
C ALA A 2 13.47 -4.45 14.62
N ILE A 3 13.90 -3.86 13.52
CA ILE A 3 14.46 -2.50 13.54
C ILE A 3 13.30 -1.59 13.95
N ASP A 4 13.43 -0.90 15.08
CA ASP A 4 12.42 0.05 15.52
C ASP A 4 12.51 1.30 14.64
N LEU A 5 11.64 1.34 13.63
CA LEU A 5 11.52 2.48 12.72
C LEU A 5 10.73 3.58 13.43
N GLN A 6 11.42 4.37 14.26
CA GLN A 6 10.81 5.47 14.99
C GLN A 6 10.73 6.77 14.18
N THR A 7 11.43 6.87 13.04
CA THR A 7 11.50 8.10 12.23
C THR A 7 11.32 7.83 10.73
N ALA A 8 10.83 8.83 9.99
CA ALA A 8 10.77 8.79 8.53
C ALA A 8 12.16 8.58 7.91
N ARG A 9 13.18 9.28 8.42
CA ARG A 9 14.56 9.18 7.92
C ARG A 9 15.11 7.76 8.05
N SER A 10 14.97 7.13 9.22
CA SER A 10 15.47 5.77 9.43
C SER A 10 14.76 4.76 8.53
N ALA A 11 13.45 4.91 8.29
CA ALA A 11 12.72 4.04 7.38
C ALA A 11 13.18 4.19 5.92
N ILE A 12 13.44 5.42 5.47
CA ILE A 12 13.97 5.69 4.12
C ILE A 12 15.40 5.17 3.98
N GLU A 13 16.25 5.29 5.01
CA GLU A 13 17.60 4.73 5.02
C GLU A 13 17.57 3.20 4.89
N VAL A 14 16.68 2.53 5.63
CA VAL A 14 16.47 1.08 5.52
C VAL A 14 15.97 0.70 4.13
N ALA A 15 15.00 1.42 3.57
CA ALA A 15 14.53 1.20 2.20
C ALA A 15 15.66 1.39 1.16
N THR A 16 16.56 2.35 1.40
CA THR A 16 17.73 2.58 0.54
C THR A 16 18.72 1.41 0.59
N HIS A 17 18.91 0.80 1.76
CA HIS A 17 19.74 -0.40 1.90
C HIS A 17 19.11 -1.60 1.17
N LEU A 18 17.82 -1.84 1.39
CA LEU A 18 17.09 -2.92 0.72
C LEU A 18 17.05 -2.75 -0.80
N LYS A 19 16.92 -1.51 -1.30
CA LYS A 19 17.04 -1.20 -2.73
C LYS A 19 18.29 -1.83 -3.35
N GLN A 20 19.44 -1.65 -2.71
CA GLN A 20 20.71 -2.18 -3.21
C GLN A 20 20.70 -3.71 -3.26
N GLN A 21 20.13 -4.35 -2.25
CA GLN A 21 20.01 -5.81 -2.20
C GLN A 21 19.05 -6.33 -3.27
N PHE A 22 17.86 -5.74 -3.39
CA PHE A 22 16.82 -6.18 -4.33
C PHE A 22 17.27 -6.01 -5.79
N ALA A 23 18.03 -4.94 -6.09
CA ALA A 23 18.62 -4.73 -7.41
C ALA A 23 19.51 -5.91 -7.87
N THR A 24 20.17 -6.62 -6.95
CA THR A 24 21.00 -7.78 -7.29
C THR A 24 20.18 -9.01 -7.72
N ARG A 25 18.91 -9.09 -7.30
CA ARG A 25 18.00 -10.24 -7.52
C ARG A 25 16.95 -9.96 -8.60
N ALA A 26 16.60 -8.69 -8.84
CA ALA A 26 15.51 -8.27 -9.72
C ALA A 26 15.54 -8.93 -11.12
N ALA A 27 16.72 -8.95 -11.77
CA ALA A 27 16.86 -9.56 -13.10
C ALA A 27 16.61 -11.09 -13.11
N HIS A 28 16.81 -11.77 -11.99
CA HIS A 28 16.47 -13.19 -11.88
C HIS A 28 14.96 -13.39 -11.75
N HIS A 29 14.30 -12.61 -10.87
CA HIS A 29 12.85 -12.67 -10.69
C HIS A 29 12.09 -12.31 -11.96
N ASP A 30 12.53 -11.27 -12.68
CA ASP A 30 11.92 -10.85 -13.94
C ASP A 30 12.00 -11.95 -15.01
N ARG A 31 13.19 -12.53 -15.22
CA ARG A 31 13.38 -13.59 -16.23
C ARG A 31 12.67 -14.89 -15.91
N THR A 32 12.54 -15.23 -14.64
CA THR A 32 11.97 -16.52 -14.21
C THR A 32 10.47 -16.44 -13.89
N GLY A 33 9.96 -15.24 -13.61
CA GLY A 33 8.59 -15.03 -13.14
C GLY A 33 8.31 -15.61 -11.75
N ILE A 34 9.35 -16.01 -11.00
CA ILE A 34 9.20 -16.55 -9.65
C ILE A 34 8.89 -15.42 -8.67
N PHE A 35 8.04 -15.71 -7.69
CA PHE A 35 7.72 -14.78 -6.62
C PHE A 35 8.93 -14.52 -5.72
N ALA A 36 9.28 -13.24 -5.54
CA ALA A 36 10.42 -12.78 -4.75
C ALA A 36 10.14 -12.86 -3.23
N GLN A 37 9.91 -14.07 -2.71
CA GLN A 37 9.60 -14.29 -1.29
C GLN A 37 10.66 -13.70 -0.36
N GLU A 38 11.94 -13.85 -0.73
CA GLU A 38 13.08 -13.29 0.01
C GLU A 38 12.99 -11.77 0.19
N ASN A 39 12.51 -11.03 -0.81
CA ASN A 39 12.35 -9.59 -0.69
C ASN A 39 11.22 -9.24 0.30
N ILE A 40 10.14 -10.03 0.34
CA ILE A 40 9.05 -9.84 1.29
C ILE A 40 9.51 -10.12 2.72
N ASP A 41 10.32 -11.16 2.91
CA ASP A 41 10.87 -11.50 4.21
C ASP A 41 11.84 -10.43 4.71
N ASP A 42 12.69 -9.89 3.82
CA ASP A 42 13.57 -8.76 4.12
C ASP A 42 12.77 -7.50 4.53
N LEU A 43 11.69 -7.18 3.82
CA LEU A 43 10.79 -6.05 4.17
C LEU A 43 10.11 -6.25 5.53
N ARG A 44 9.66 -7.49 5.82
CA ARG A 44 9.03 -7.84 7.09
C ARG A 44 10.02 -7.71 8.24
N GLN A 45 11.22 -8.27 8.09
CA GLN A 45 12.27 -8.22 9.09
C GLN A 45 12.73 -6.77 9.36
N ALA A 46 12.75 -5.94 8.31
CA ALA A 46 13.06 -4.52 8.39
C ALA A 46 11.95 -3.69 9.06
N GLY A 47 10.76 -4.26 9.31
CA GLY A 47 9.62 -3.56 9.91
C GLY A 47 8.88 -2.63 8.93
N LEU A 48 9.24 -2.64 7.64
CA LEU A 48 8.59 -1.78 6.65
C LEU A 48 7.13 -2.19 6.40
N LEU A 49 6.79 -3.48 6.47
CA LEU A 49 5.38 -3.89 6.35
C LEU A 49 4.51 -3.41 7.53
N SER A 50 5.13 -3.11 8.67
CA SER A 50 4.42 -2.81 9.92
C SER A 50 4.20 -1.33 10.20
N LEU A 51 4.66 -0.43 9.31
CA LEU A 51 4.58 1.01 9.53
C LEU A 51 3.13 1.49 9.72
N ARG A 52 2.84 2.18 10.81
CA ARG A 52 1.50 2.71 11.09
C ARG A 52 1.31 4.07 10.41
N ILE A 53 0.39 4.14 9.44
CA ILE A 53 0.14 5.34 8.65
C ILE A 53 -0.39 6.45 9.56
N SER A 54 0.17 7.65 9.42
CA SER A 54 -0.25 8.82 10.19
C SER A 54 -1.63 9.32 9.77
N THR A 55 -2.41 9.77 10.76
CA THR A 55 -3.78 10.31 10.63
C THR A 55 -3.89 11.58 11.47
N PRO A 56 -5.00 12.33 11.41
CA PRO A 56 -5.24 13.43 12.35
C PRO A 56 -5.14 13.01 13.83
N GLU A 57 -5.52 11.78 14.17
CA GLU A 57 -5.47 11.19 15.51
C GLU A 57 -4.12 10.51 15.82
N ARG A 58 -3.38 10.11 14.78
CA ARG A 58 -2.08 9.45 14.88
C ARG A 58 -0.98 10.31 14.26
N LEU A 59 -0.23 10.99 15.13
CA LEU A 59 0.81 11.93 14.74
C LEU A 59 1.89 11.30 13.80
N PRO A 60 2.65 12.15 13.07
CA PRO A 60 3.80 11.73 12.24
C PRO A 60 4.75 10.76 12.97
N PRO A 61 5.48 9.89 12.24
CA PRO A 61 6.24 10.29 11.05
C PRO A 61 5.83 9.66 9.71
N PHE A 62 4.92 8.68 9.67
CA PHE A 62 4.64 7.89 8.46
C PHE A 62 3.44 8.41 7.69
N THR A 63 3.57 9.62 7.14
CA THR A 63 2.59 10.17 6.22
C THR A 63 2.60 9.43 4.87
N LEU A 64 1.56 9.61 4.06
CA LEU A 64 1.51 9.02 2.71
C LEU A 64 2.70 9.45 1.84
N GLY A 65 3.20 10.68 2.00
CA GLY A 65 4.41 11.14 1.32
C GLY A 65 5.66 10.35 1.72
N VAL A 66 5.84 10.07 3.02
CA VAL A 66 6.97 9.24 3.48
C VAL A 66 6.86 7.81 2.96
N LEU A 67 5.66 7.23 2.93
CA LEU A 67 5.46 5.91 2.34
C LEU A 67 5.75 5.90 0.83
N GLN A 68 5.39 6.96 0.12
CA GLN A 68 5.72 7.13 -1.29
C GLN A 68 7.25 7.18 -1.51
N ASP A 69 8.00 7.88 -0.65
CA ASP A 69 9.47 7.91 -0.72
C ASP A 69 10.08 6.53 -0.49
N ILE A 70 9.58 5.79 0.50
CA ILE A 70 9.99 4.40 0.79
C ILE A 70 9.72 3.51 -0.42
N ILE A 71 8.50 3.53 -0.95
CA ILE A 71 8.12 2.79 -2.16
C ILE A 71 9.02 3.17 -3.34
N GLY A 72 9.33 4.46 -3.49
CA GLY A 72 10.21 4.97 -4.54
C GLY A 72 11.64 4.42 -4.44
N GLN A 73 12.17 4.20 -3.24
CA GLN A 73 13.45 3.51 -3.06
C GLN A 73 13.34 2.04 -3.47
N ILE A 74 12.31 1.33 -3.00
CA ILE A 74 12.13 -0.09 -3.31
C ILE A 74 11.92 -0.30 -4.82
N ALA A 75 11.15 0.58 -5.48
CA ALA A 75 10.87 0.49 -6.92
C ALA A 75 12.12 0.60 -7.79
N GLN A 76 13.11 1.38 -7.36
CA GLN A 76 14.41 1.47 -8.04
C GLN A 76 15.24 0.19 -7.89
N GLY A 77 14.96 -0.65 -6.88
CA GLY A 77 15.64 -1.93 -6.66
C GLY A 77 14.89 -3.08 -7.32
N ASP A 78 13.59 -3.19 -7.08
CA ASP A 78 12.70 -4.17 -7.69
C ASP A 78 11.27 -3.62 -7.81
N ALA A 79 10.83 -3.38 -9.04
CA ALA A 79 9.52 -2.76 -9.31
C ALA A 79 8.33 -3.65 -8.90
N SER A 80 8.46 -4.98 -9.01
CA SER A 80 7.40 -5.93 -8.65
C SER A 80 7.17 -5.96 -7.14
N THR A 81 8.24 -6.02 -6.35
CA THR A 81 8.18 -5.89 -4.89
C THR A 81 7.58 -4.54 -4.48
N ALA A 82 7.96 -3.44 -5.13
CA ALA A 82 7.38 -2.14 -4.83
C ALA A 82 5.88 -2.06 -5.11
N LEU A 83 5.40 -2.70 -6.18
CA LEU A 83 3.97 -2.78 -6.48
C LEU A 83 3.19 -3.55 -5.39
N ILE A 84 3.78 -4.60 -4.83
CA ILE A 84 3.20 -5.31 -3.68
C ILE A 84 3.07 -4.37 -2.48
N MET A 85 4.11 -3.57 -2.19
CA MET A 85 4.06 -2.58 -1.10
C MET A 85 3.02 -1.49 -1.34
N VAL A 86 2.88 -1.02 -2.58
CA VAL A 86 1.81 -0.09 -2.98
C VAL A 86 0.44 -0.63 -2.62
N ASN A 87 0.15 -1.87 -3.02
CA ASN A 87 -1.13 -2.49 -2.72
C ASN A 87 -1.34 -2.63 -1.21
N HIS A 88 -0.33 -3.11 -0.48
CA HIS A 88 -0.38 -3.25 0.97
C HIS A 88 -0.67 -1.93 1.69
N TYR A 89 0.08 -0.86 1.40
CA TYR A 89 -0.15 0.42 2.06
C TYR A 89 -1.45 1.11 1.63
N MET A 90 -1.88 0.93 0.37
CA MET A 90 -3.15 1.47 -0.10
C MET A 90 -4.32 0.86 0.69
N VAL A 91 -4.31 -0.45 0.90
CA VAL A 91 -5.34 -1.14 1.70
C VAL A 91 -5.29 -0.68 3.15
N ARG A 92 -4.10 -0.55 3.73
CA ARG A 92 -3.95 -0.06 5.10
C ARG A 92 -4.41 1.38 5.24
N ALA A 93 -4.16 2.25 4.27
CA ALA A 93 -4.65 3.62 4.27
C ALA A 93 -6.18 3.65 4.21
N ALA A 94 -6.80 2.86 3.33
CA ALA A 94 -8.26 2.78 3.23
C ALA A 94 -8.92 2.30 4.54
N ILE A 95 -8.33 1.30 5.20
CA ILE A 95 -8.78 0.82 6.52
C ILE A 95 -8.61 1.91 7.59
N THR A 96 -7.48 2.59 7.59
CA THR A 96 -7.15 3.66 8.54
C THR A 96 -8.09 4.86 8.41
N HIS A 97 -8.56 5.16 7.19
CA HIS A 97 -9.53 6.20 6.90
C HIS A 97 -10.99 5.73 7.00
N HIS A 98 -11.24 4.55 7.56
CA HIS A 98 -12.57 3.94 7.73
C HIS A 98 -13.36 3.83 6.41
N GLU A 99 -12.69 3.68 5.27
CA GLU A 99 -13.35 3.51 3.97
C GLU A 99 -13.96 2.11 3.84
N PHE A 100 -13.38 1.11 4.50
CA PHE A 100 -13.85 -0.27 4.53
C PHE A 100 -13.58 -0.94 5.89
N GLY A 101 -14.45 -1.87 6.29
CA GLY A 101 -14.32 -2.64 7.53
C GLY A 101 -14.91 -1.92 8.76
N SER A 102 -15.05 -2.67 9.86
CA SER A 102 -15.43 -2.10 11.17
C SER A 102 -14.18 -1.73 11.97
N ASP A 103 -14.33 -0.88 12.99
CA ASP A 103 -13.24 -0.50 13.89
C ASP A 103 -12.58 -1.71 14.59
N GLU A 104 -13.33 -2.81 14.76
CA GLU A 104 -12.79 -4.08 15.25
C GLU A 104 -11.83 -4.72 14.26
N ILE A 105 -12.19 -4.75 12.98
CA ILE A 105 -11.33 -5.29 11.91
C ILE A 105 -10.08 -4.41 11.76
N SER A 106 -10.24 -3.08 11.78
CA SER A 106 -9.10 -2.17 11.69
C SER A 106 -8.10 -2.41 12.82
N ARG A 107 -8.58 -2.54 14.07
CA ARG A 107 -7.71 -2.86 15.23
C ARG A 107 -7.06 -4.23 15.12
N TRP A 108 -7.81 -5.26 14.75
CA TRP A 108 -7.27 -6.60 14.55
C TRP A 108 -6.14 -6.61 13.51
N ILE A 109 -6.32 -5.88 12.41
CA ILE A 109 -5.29 -5.75 11.38
C ILE A 109 -4.05 -5.03 11.92
N GLU A 110 -4.23 -3.92 12.64
CA GLU A 110 -3.12 -3.12 13.15
C GLU A 110 -2.36 -3.74 14.31
N ASP A 111 -3.01 -4.57 15.12
CA ASP A 111 -2.43 -5.15 16.33
C ASP A 111 -1.94 -6.59 16.07
N GLU A 112 -2.73 -7.42 15.39
CA GLU A 112 -2.43 -8.85 15.21
C GLU A 112 -1.86 -9.20 13.83
N GLN A 113 -2.16 -8.42 12.79
CA GLN A 113 -1.73 -8.70 11.40
C GLN A 113 -0.80 -7.62 10.84
N HIS A 114 -0.11 -6.90 11.73
CA HIS A 114 0.66 -5.71 11.38
C HIS A 114 1.78 -5.96 10.37
N ASP A 115 2.35 -7.17 10.32
CA ASP A 115 3.45 -7.54 9.42
C ASP A 115 3.02 -8.44 8.24
N GLN A 116 1.70 -8.66 8.11
CA GLN A 116 1.12 -9.48 7.04
C GLN A 116 0.83 -8.63 5.81
N LEU A 117 1.05 -9.21 4.64
CA LEU A 117 0.68 -8.55 3.39
C LEU A 117 -0.84 -8.49 3.28
N LEU A 118 -1.32 -7.32 2.86
CA LEU A 118 -2.74 -7.06 2.66
C LEU A 118 -2.91 -6.66 1.21
N ASN A 119 -4.01 -7.09 0.61
CA ASN A 119 -4.38 -6.69 -0.72
C ASN A 119 -5.91 -6.75 -0.85
N ILE A 120 -6.47 -5.99 -1.79
CA ILE A 120 -7.87 -6.14 -2.18
C ILE A 120 -7.88 -6.86 -3.52
N LEU A 121 -8.65 -7.96 -3.57
CA LEU A 121 -8.84 -8.75 -4.77
C LEU A 121 -10.13 -8.30 -5.45
N LEU A 122 -10.02 -7.53 -6.53
CA LEU A 122 -11.17 -7.01 -7.31
C LEU A 122 -11.25 -7.59 -8.74
N ALA A 123 -10.36 -8.52 -9.08
CA ALA A 123 -10.28 -9.06 -10.43
C ALA A 123 -11.15 -10.32 -10.56
N GLU A 124 -12.32 -10.18 -11.19
CA GLU A 124 -13.16 -11.31 -11.59
C GLU A 124 -13.11 -11.52 -13.12
N PRO A 125 -12.94 -12.76 -13.62
CA PRO A 125 -13.04 -13.05 -15.04
C PRO A 125 -14.43 -12.70 -15.58
N GLY A 126 -14.55 -11.58 -16.30
CA GLY A 126 -15.80 -11.09 -16.87
C GLY A 126 -16.18 -9.67 -16.43
N LEU A 127 -15.66 -9.20 -15.28
CA LEU A 127 -15.77 -7.79 -14.88
C LEU A 127 -14.61 -7.00 -15.48
N ARG A 128 -14.89 -6.25 -16.54
CA ARG A 128 -13.97 -5.22 -17.03
C ARG A 128 -13.96 -4.08 -16.01
N TYR A 129 -12.82 -3.87 -15.35
CA TYR A 129 -12.51 -2.69 -14.52
C TYR A 129 -13.58 -2.33 -13.46
N THR A 130 -13.33 -2.71 -12.21
CA THR A 130 -14.18 -2.40 -11.04
C THR A 130 -14.27 -0.90 -10.67
N SER A 131 -13.59 0.00 -11.41
CA SER A 131 -13.67 1.45 -11.20
C SER A 131 -14.97 2.10 -11.67
N ARG A 132 -15.88 1.33 -12.30
CA ARG A 132 -17.30 1.69 -12.43
C ARG A 132 -18.11 0.70 -11.59
N GLY A 133 -18.71 1.20 -10.51
CA GLY A 133 -19.52 0.42 -9.56
C GLY A 133 -20.33 -0.67 -10.25
N GLY A 134 -20.01 -1.93 -9.94
CA GLY A 134 -20.67 -3.10 -10.47
C GLY A 134 -22.08 -3.23 -9.92
N SER A 135 -23.03 -3.41 -10.84
CA SER A 135 -24.48 -3.47 -10.64
C SER A 135 -24.94 -4.36 -9.48
N ALA A 136 -25.92 -3.88 -8.71
CA ALA A 136 -26.51 -4.47 -7.51
C ALA A 136 -27.33 -5.77 -7.74
N HIS A 137 -27.02 -6.59 -8.75
CA HIS A 137 -27.92 -7.64 -9.26
C HIS A 137 -27.23 -9.00 -9.51
N ASN A 138 -26.25 -9.43 -8.69
CA ASN A 138 -25.71 -10.79 -8.82
C ASN A 138 -26.00 -11.68 -7.58
N PRO A 139 -26.88 -12.71 -7.70
CA PRO A 139 -27.26 -13.62 -6.61
C PRO A 139 -26.17 -14.58 -6.09
N LEU A 140 -24.91 -14.46 -6.54
CA LEU A 140 -23.84 -15.45 -6.31
C LEU A 140 -22.87 -15.11 -5.17
N GLU A 141 -23.09 -14.02 -4.43
CA GLU A 141 -22.14 -13.50 -3.41
C GLU A 141 -21.87 -14.41 -2.20
N ARG A 142 -22.56 -15.55 -2.04
CA ARG A 142 -22.38 -16.41 -0.85
C ARG A 142 -21.40 -17.57 -0.99
N THR A 143 -20.89 -17.89 -2.19
CA THR A 143 -20.18 -19.17 -2.39
C THR A 143 -18.70 -19.04 -2.78
N HIS A 144 -18.16 -17.84 -3.01
CA HIS A 144 -16.76 -17.65 -3.40
C HIS A 144 -15.82 -17.30 -2.23
N ARG A 145 -15.98 -17.99 -1.10
CA ARG A 145 -14.93 -18.08 -0.08
C ARG A 145 -14.02 -19.24 -0.48
N ASP A 146 -13.13 -18.99 -1.44
CA ASP A 146 -11.92 -19.76 -1.79
C ASP A 146 -11.41 -19.32 -3.18
N ALA A 147 -10.98 -18.06 -3.32
CA ALA A 147 -10.38 -17.60 -4.57
C ALA A 147 -8.84 -17.55 -4.45
N LEU A 148 -8.19 -18.68 -4.76
CA LEU A 148 -6.83 -18.69 -5.29
C LEU A 148 -6.93 -18.37 -6.79
N CYS A 149 -6.53 -17.17 -7.23
CA CYS A 149 -6.36 -16.93 -8.67
C CYS A 149 -5.29 -15.88 -8.99
N GLY A 150 -4.40 -16.25 -9.92
CA GLY A 150 -3.43 -15.36 -10.56
C GLY A 150 -3.83 -14.99 -11.99
N ARG A 151 -3.75 -13.71 -12.31
CA ARG A 151 -2.87 -13.10 -13.31
C ARG A 151 -2.94 -11.60 -13.08
N MET A 152 -1.85 -11.03 -12.59
CA MET A 152 -1.74 -9.62 -12.23
C MET A 152 -1.56 -8.79 -13.50
N HIS A 153 -2.52 -7.94 -13.81
CA HIS A 153 -2.33 -6.81 -14.72
C HIS A 153 -2.31 -5.56 -13.83
N ALA A 154 -1.13 -4.98 -13.63
CA ALA A 154 -1.00 -3.73 -12.87
C ALA A 154 -1.84 -2.64 -13.57
N PRO A 155 -2.66 -1.88 -12.82
CA PRO A 155 -2.22 -0.52 -12.51
C PRO A 155 -2.79 0.00 -11.18
N HIS A 156 -1.96 0.11 -10.13
CA HIS A 156 -2.36 0.81 -8.90
C HIS A 156 -1.64 2.16 -8.69
N ALA A 157 -0.61 2.46 -9.48
CA ALA A 157 0.10 3.74 -9.41
C ALA A 157 -0.81 4.94 -9.75
N GLU A 158 -1.74 4.79 -10.70
CA GLU A 158 -2.67 5.87 -11.08
C GLU A 158 -3.65 6.22 -9.95
N LEU A 159 -4.09 5.23 -9.16
CA LEU A 159 -5.01 5.46 -8.05
C LEU A 159 -4.33 6.23 -6.92
N LEU A 160 -3.08 5.88 -6.58
CA LEU A 160 -2.28 6.62 -5.60
C LEU A 160 -1.99 8.04 -6.07
N CYS A 161 -1.56 8.24 -7.32
CA CYS A 161 -1.37 9.59 -7.87
C CYS A 161 -2.67 10.41 -7.87
N ARG A 162 -3.82 9.78 -8.14
CA ARG A 162 -5.13 10.45 -8.09
C ARG A 162 -5.51 10.86 -6.68
N ILE A 163 -5.36 9.97 -5.69
CA ILE A 163 -5.68 10.27 -4.28
C ILE A 163 -4.74 11.34 -3.73
N ALA A 164 -3.43 11.21 -3.95
CA ALA A 164 -2.44 12.21 -3.55
C ALA A 164 -2.72 13.57 -4.22
N GLY A 165 -3.07 13.57 -5.51
CA GLY A 165 -3.48 14.78 -6.22
C GLY A 165 -4.76 15.41 -5.66
N GLN A 166 -5.75 14.61 -5.29
CA GLN A 166 -6.99 15.09 -4.66
C GLN A 166 -6.73 15.70 -3.28
N GLN A 167 -5.86 15.08 -2.47
CA GLN A 167 -5.47 15.61 -1.16
C GLN A 167 -4.68 16.92 -1.29
N ALA A 168 -3.70 16.98 -2.19
CA ALA A 168 -2.94 18.22 -2.45
C ALA A 168 -3.83 19.37 -2.94
N LEU A 169 -4.81 19.09 -3.81
CA LEU A 169 -5.76 20.11 -4.28
C LEU A 169 -6.72 20.56 -3.17
N SER A 170 -7.14 19.66 -2.28
CA SER A 170 -7.94 19.97 -1.10
C SER A 170 -7.17 20.88 -0.11
N GLU A 171 -5.89 20.60 0.12
CA GLU A 171 -5.02 21.42 0.97
C GLU A 171 -4.82 22.83 0.40
N ILE A 172 -4.61 22.96 -0.91
CA ILE A 172 -4.50 24.25 -1.60
C ILE A 172 -5.82 25.04 -1.51
N HIS A 173 -6.97 24.38 -1.69
CA HIS A 173 -8.28 25.01 -1.60
C HIS A 173 -8.54 25.58 -0.19
N ASN A 174 -8.18 24.82 0.85
CA ASN A 174 -8.30 25.28 2.24
C ASN A 174 -7.33 26.41 2.57
N HIS A 175 -6.14 26.44 1.97
CA HIS A 175 -5.18 27.54 2.15
C HIS A 175 -5.65 28.83 1.47
N PHE A 176 -6.32 28.74 0.32
CA PHE A 176 -6.87 29.90 -0.39
C PHE A 176 -8.05 30.53 0.37
N LEU A 177 -8.92 29.71 0.99
CA LEU A 177 -10.03 30.18 1.81
C LEU A 177 -9.60 30.85 3.14
N LEU A 178 -8.37 30.61 3.60
CA LEU A 178 -7.80 31.29 4.78
C LEU A 178 -7.19 32.65 4.44
N LEU A 179 -6.88 32.93 3.17
CA LEU A 179 -6.33 34.20 2.70
C LEU A 179 -7.41 35.20 2.25
N GLU A 180 -8.68 34.76 2.11
CA GLU A 180 -9.82 35.59 1.70
C GLU A 180 -10.79 35.96 2.85
N LYS A 181 -10.44 35.69 4.12
CA LYS A 181 -11.18 36.29 5.23
C LYS A 181 -10.59 37.67 5.56
N PRO A 182 -11.38 38.76 5.47
CA PRO A 182 -10.94 40.11 5.84
C PRO A 182 -10.66 40.24 7.34
#